data_AF-A0A4R4ZTJ3-F1
#
_entry.id   AF-A0A4R4ZTJ3-F1
#
_cell.length_a   1.000
_cell.length_b   1.000
_cell.length_c   1.000
_cell.angle_alpha   90.00
_cell.angle_beta   90.00
_cell.angle_gamma   90.00
#
_symmetry.space_group_name_H-M   'P 1'
#
loop_
_entity.id
_entity.type
_entity.pdbx_description
1 polymer ?
#
loop_
_entity_poly.entity_id
_entity_poly.type
_entity_poly.pdbx_seq_one_letter_code
_entity_poly.pdbx_strand_id
1 'polypeptide(L)'
;MVTERCSRPRARGALSTGQAFLGRLVTDPCSRVTGDETVRGACDAAQVTNTSKLVRDRIPEIVRSHGEDPTYYQADPAEYRNRLRAKLTEEVTEFLAATDDDAVEELADILEVVYALAADLGTAQPELDEARRQKATTNGAFAHRIIWTGTRG
;
A
#
# COMPACT_ATOMS: atom_id res chain seq x y z
N MET A 1 28.27 -54.87 17.89
CA MET A 1 27.88 -54.62 19.30
C MET A 1 27.70 -53.11 19.44
N VAL A 2 26.44 -52.63 19.46
CA VAL A 2 25.73 -52.09 20.65
C VAL A 2 26.36 -50.76 21.12
N THR A 3 25.72 -49.58 21.18
CA THR A 3 24.36 -49.06 20.96
C THR A 3 24.43 -47.52 20.95
N GLU A 4 23.45 -46.88 20.33
CA GLU A 4 23.14 -45.44 20.32
C GLU A 4 23.07 -44.78 21.72
N ARG A 5 23.27 -43.46 21.76
CA ARG A 5 22.53 -42.57 22.68
C ARG A 5 22.18 -41.24 22.01
N CYS A 6 20.93 -41.18 21.56
CA CYS A 6 20.15 -39.98 21.31
C CYS A 6 19.73 -39.37 22.67
N SER A 7 19.70 -38.04 22.80
CA SER A 7 19.10 -37.35 23.96
C SER A 7 18.44 -36.06 23.49
N ARG A 8 17.10 -36.05 23.60
CA ARG A 8 16.14 -35.04 23.15
C ARG A 8 16.09 -33.78 24.05
N PRO A 9 15.51 -32.67 23.55
CA PRO A 9 15.33 -31.43 24.29
C PRO A 9 14.16 -31.49 25.29
N ARG A 10 14.19 -30.64 26.32
CA ARG A 10 13.07 -30.39 27.24
C ARG A 10 12.20 -29.23 26.76
N ALA A 11 10.92 -29.50 26.55
CA ALA A 11 9.84 -28.53 26.58
C ALA A 11 9.20 -28.49 27.98
N ARG A 12 8.59 -27.36 28.36
CA ARG A 12 7.29 -27.29 29.09
C ARG A 12 6.83 -25.85 29.32
N GLY A 13 5.57 -25.61 29.00
CA GLY A 13 4.77 -24.45 29.40
C GLY A 13 3.39 -24.49 28.72
N ALA A 14 2.43 -25.17 29.35
CA ALA A 14 0.99 -25.23 29.02
C ALA A 14 0.25 -24.45 30.14
N LEU A 15 -0.85 -23.71 29.94
CA LEU A 15 -2.25 -24.10 29.70
C LEU A 15 -3.08 -22.77 29.64
N SER A 16 -4.07 -22.61 28.74
CA SER A 16 -5.54 -22.61 29.00
C SER A 16 -5.98 -21.65 30.13
N THR A 17 -6.94 -20.71 30.01
CA THR A 17 -8.32 -20.77 29.49
C THR A 17 -8.94 -19.36 29.63
N GLY A 18 -9.85 -18.93 28.74
CA GLY A 18 -10.62 -17.69 28.95
C GLY A 18 -11.43 -17.28 27.72
N GLN A 19 -12.69 -17.69 27.71
CA GLN A 19 -13.64 -17.64 26.60
C GLN A 19 -14.54 -16.39 26.66
N ALA A 20 -15.06 -16.02 25.48
CA ALA A 20 -16.37 -15.38 25.21
C ALA A 20 -16.47 -13.84 25.17
N PHE A 21 -16.69 -13.32 23.95
CA PHE A 21 -17.85 -12.46 23.61
C PHE A 21 -18.08 -12.53 22.09
N LEU A 22 -18.91 -13.46 21.60
CA LEU A 22 -20.32 -13.27 21.22
C LEU A 22 -20.55 -12.31 20.03
N GLY A 23 -20.87 -12.87 18.85
CA GLY A 23 -21.32 -12.12 17.67
C GLY A 23 -21.55 -13.01 16.45
N ARG A 24 -22.77 -13.53 16.32
CA ARG A 24 -23.27 -14.58 15.41
C ARG A 24 -23.36 -14.17 13.92
N LEU A 25 -23.27 -15.21 13.08
CA LEU A 25 -24.03 -15.47 11.84
C LEU A 25 -23.84 -14.55 10.63
N VAL A 26 -23.16 -15.07 9.61
CA VAL A 26 -23.74 -15.20 8.26
C VAL A 26 -23.19 -16.47 7.58
N THR A 27 -24.02 -17.06 6.75
CA THR A 27 -23.99 -18.44 6.22
C THR A 27 -22.88 -18.76 5.22
N ASP A 28 -22.34 -19.99 5.29
CA ASP A 28 -21.50 -20.62 4.26
C ASP A 28 -22.17 -20.60 2.86
N PRO A 29 -21.53 -20.04 1.81
CA PRO A 29 -22.07 -20.11 0.45
C PRO A 29 -21.69 -21.40 -0.29
N CYS A 30 -20.95 -22.33 0.31
CA CYS A 30 -20.45 -23.50 -0.42
C CYS A 30 -20.85 -24.82 0.24
N SER A 31 -22.12 -25.17 0.11
CA SER A 31 -22.54 -26.57 0.26
C SER A 31 -22.81 -27.17 -1.12
N ARG A 32 -22.03 -28.23 -1.42
CA ARG A 32 -22.16 -29.19 -2.53
C ARG A 32 -22.11 -28.66 -3.97
N VAL A 33 -20.98 -28.90 -4.62
CA VAL A 33 -20.98 -29.33 -6.03
C VAL A 33 -20.11 -30.59 -6.13
N THR A 34 -20.75 -31.71 -6.41
CA THR A 34 -20.11 -32.97 -6.79
C THR A 34 -19.92 -32.99 -8.30
N GLY A 35 -18.67 -33.13 -8.75
CA GLY A 35 -18.32 -33.65 -10.07
C GLY A 35 -18.43 -32.67 -11.25
N ASP A 36 -17.37 -31.91 -11.51
CA ASP A 36 -16.84 -31.66 -12.86
C ASP A 36 -15.41 -31.08 -12.72
N GLU A 37 -14.44 -31.61 -13.49
CA GLU A 37 -13.01 -31.31 -13.38
C GLU A 37 -12.61 -29.92 -13.94
N THR A 38 -13.59 -29.07 -14.28
CA THR A 38 -13.36 -27.78 -14.95
C THR A 38 -13.34 -26.56 -14.02
N VAL A 39 -13.39 -26.76 -12.70
CA VAL A 39 -13.33 -25.64 -11.71
C VAL A 39 -12.11 -25.76 -10.80
N ARG A 40 -10.92 -25.92 -11.40
CA ARG A 40 -9.63 -25.62 -10.73
C ARG A 40 -9.07 -24.23 -11.06
N GLY A 41 -9.88 -23.37 -11.69
CA GLY A 41 -9.43 -22.05 -12.15
C GLY A 41 -9.94 -20.84 -11.37
N ALA A 42 -10.76 -21.01 -10.33
CA ALA A 42 -11.46 -19.89 -9.70
C ALA A 42 -11.14 -19.66 -8.21
N CYS A 43 -10.29 -20.51 -7.61
CA CYS A 43 -10.05 -20.49 -6.16
C CYS A 43 -8.76 -19.76 -5.74
N ASP A 44 -7.85 -19.46 -6.68
CA ASP A 44 -6.54 -18.85 -6.37
C ASP A 44 -6.50 -17.31 -6.51
N ALA A 45 -7.64 -16.67 -6.83
CA ALA A 45 -7.69 -15.22 -7.04
C ALA A 45 -8.24 -14.41 -5.86
N ALA A 46 -8.64 -15.07 -4.74
CA ALA A 46 -9.49 -14.45 -3.72
C ALA A 46 -8.85 -14.37 -2.32
N GLN A 47 -7.55 -14.10 -2.24
CA GLN A 47 -6.94 -13.56 -1.02
C GLN A 47 -6.18 -12.28 -1.36
N VAL A 48 -6.91 -11.23 -1.74
CA VAL A 48 -6.40 -9.86 -1.61
C VAL A 48 -6.31 -9.59 -0.10
N THR A 49 -5.17 -9.94 0.47
CA THR A 49 -4.78 -9.49 1.80
C THR A 49 -4.84 -7.97 1.82
N ASN A 50 -5.17 -7.40 2.97
CA ASN A 50 -5.28 -5.96 3.24
C ASN A 50 -3.93 -5.20 3.09
N THR A 51 -2.99 -5.77 2.31
CA THR A 51 -1.57 -5.40 2.15
C THR A 51 -1.17 -5.21 0.67
N SER A 52 -2.13 -5.20 -0.27
CA SER A 52 -1.81 -4.89 -1.67
C SER A 52 -1.57 -3.38 -1.82
N LYS A 53 -0.34 -2.98 -2.13
CA LYS A 53 0.06 -1.58 -2.32
C LYS A 53 0.58 -1.31 -3.73
N LEU A 54 0.43 -0.08 -4.21
CA LEU A 54 1.08 0.37 -5.44
C LEU A 54 2.57 0.53 -5.17
N VAL A 55 3.41 0.01 -6.07
CA VAL A 55 4.87 0.07 -5.97
C VAL A 55 5.43 0.62 -7.28
N ARG A 56 6.66 1.15 -7.24
CA ARG A 56 7.39 1.56 -8.46
C ARG A 56 7.69 0.34 -9.34
N ASP A 57 7.74 0.55 -10.65
CA ASP A 57 7.85 -0.53 -11.65
C ASP A 57 9.09 -1.43 -11.50
N ARG A 58 10.17 -0.91 -10.91
CA ARG A 58 11.42 -1.67 -10.68
C ARG A 58 11.45 -2.46 -9.38
N ILE A 59 10.45 -2.31 -8.50
CA ILE A 59 10.42 -3.03 -7.21
C ILE A 59 10.44 -4.55 -7.42
N PRO A 60 9.68 -5.15 -8.35
CA PRO A 60 9.79 -6.59 -8.62
C PRO A 60 11.21 -7.02 -9.04
N GLU A 61 11.93 -6.21 -9.81
CA GLU A 61 13.32 -6.52 -10.22
C GLU A 61 14.28 -6.48 -9.02
N ILE A 62 14.13 -5.49 -8.15
CA ILE A 62 14.93 -5.34 -6.93
C ILE A 62 14.68 -6.54 -5.98
N VAL A 63 13.42 -6.92 -5.76
CA VAL A 63 13.05 -8.08 -4.92
C VAL A 63 13.69 -9.37 -5.46
N ARG A 64 13.64 -9.59 -6.78
CA ARG A 64 14.33 -10.73 -7.42
C ARG A 64 15.84 -10.69 -7.22
N SER A 65 16.45 -9.52 -7.27
CA SER A 65 17.89 -9.36 -7.05
C SER A 65 18.33 -9.75 -5.64
N HIS A 66 17.41 -9.71 -4.66
CA HIS A 66 17.64 -10.17 -3.29
C HIS A 66 17.34 -11.67 -3.09
N GLY A 67 17.00 -12.40 -4.16
CA GLY A 67 16.73 -13.84 -4.13
C GLY A 67 15.29 -14.21 -3.74
N GLU A 68 14.39 -13.24 -3.68
CA GLU A 68 12.96 -13.43 -3.41
C GLU A 68 12.14 -13.44 -4.72
N ASP A 69 10.96 -14.08 -4.72
CA ASP A 69 10.07 -14.11 -5.91
C ASP A 69 8.82 -13.23 -5.68
N PRO A 70 8.69 -12.07 -6.34
CA PRO A 70 7.59 -11.16 -6.13
C PRO A 70 6.31 -11.59 -6.85
N THR A 71 5.20 -11.66 -6.12
CA THR A 71 3.86 -11.78 -6.69
C THR A 71 3.26 -10.40 -6.95
N TYR A 72 2.88 -10.10 -8.19
CA TYR A 72 2.23 -8.85 -8.57
C TYR A 72 1.33 -9.03 -9.79
N TYR A 73 0.47 -8.05 -10.05
CA TYR A 73 -0.31 -7.94 -11.27
C TYR A 73 -0.32 -6.48 -11.74
N GLN A 74 -0.72 -6.26 -12.98
CA GLN A 74 -0.93 -4.92 -13.53
C GLN A 74 -2.38 -4.53 -13.32
N ALA A 75 -2.61 -3.42 -12.61
CA ALA A 75 -3.95 -2.88 -12.39
C ALA A 75 -4.57 -2.37 -13.70
N ASP A 76 -5.89 -2.45 -13.81
CA ASP A 76 -6.62 -1.72 -14.85
C ASP A 76 -6.58 -0.20 -14.59
N PRO A 77 -6.95 0.65 -15.58
CA PRO A 77 -6.87 2.10 -15.41
C PRO A 77 -7.71 2.66 -14.24
N ALA A 78 -8.86 2.07 -13.94
CA ALA A 78 -9.74 2.54 -12.87
C ALA A 78 -9.17 2.16 -11.49
N GLU A 79 -8.69 0.92 -11.35
CA GLU A 79 -7.97 0.51 -10.15
C GLU A 79 -6.69 1.34 -9.96
N TYR A 80 -5.88 1.50 -11.01
CA TYR A 80 -4.63 2.27 -10.95
C TYR A 80 -4.85 3.69 -10.43
N ARG A 81 -5.87 4.40 -10.93
CA ARG A 81 -6.26 5.72 -10.42
C ARG A 81 -6.59 5.72 -8.94
N ASN A 82 -7.35 4.73 -8.47
CA ASN A 82 -7.69 4.61 -7.05
C ASN A 82 -6.45 4.33 -6.20
N ARG A 83 -5.55 3.47 -6.70
CA ARG A 83 -4.29 3.12 -6.05
C ARG A 83 -3.34 4.31 -5.97
N LEU A 84 -3.25 5.16 -7.00
CA LEU A 84 -2.47 6.41 -6.97
C LEU A 84 -2.97 7.39 -5.90
N ARG A 85 -4.29 7.53 -5.75
CA ARG A 85 -4.88 8.39 -4.70
C ARG A 85 -4.61 7.87 -3.29
N ALA A 86 -4.68 6.55 -3.12
CA ALA A 86 -4.30 5.90 -1.86
C ALA A 86 -2.80 6.10 -1.58
N LYS A 87 -1.95 5.92 -2.60
CA LYS A 87 -0.51 6.13 -2.49
C LYS A 87 -0.17 7.57 -2.09
N LEU A 88 -0.81 8.57 -2.71
CA LEU A 88 -0.61 9.98 -2.30
C LEU A 88 -0.95 10.20 -0.82
N THR A 89 -1.99 9.54 -0.31
CA THR A 89 -2.38 9.64 1.10
C THR A 89 -1.35 8.99 2.02
N GLU A 90 -0.80 7.84 1.61
CA GLU A 90 0.30 7.14 2.29
C GLU A 90 1.53 8.05 2.39
N GLU A 91 2.07 8.53 1.26
CA GLU A 91 3.30 9.35 1.24
C GLU A 91 3.16 10.65 2.03
N VAL A 92 1.99 11.31 1.93
CA VAL A 92 1.72 12.52 2.74
C VAL A 92 1.68 12.19 4.23
N THR A 93 1.15 11.03 4.60
CA THR A 93 1.13 10.59 6.01
C THR A 93 2.53 10.27 6.51
N GLU A 94 3.36 9.64 5.68
CA GLU A 94 4.77 9.35 5.98
C GLU A 94 5.57 10.65 6.12
N PHE A 95 5.46 11.59 5.18
CA PHE A 95 6.06 12.93 5.29
C PHE A 95 5.66 13.67 6.58
N LEU A 96 4.39 13.60 6.98
CA LEU A 96 3.91 14.26 8.20
C LEU A 96 4.43 13.59 9.49
N ALA A 97 4.84 12.32 9.42
CA ALA A 97 5.42 11.57 10.53
C ALA A 97 6.96 11.54 10.51
N ALA A 98 7.57 11.93 9.39
CA ALA A 98 9.00 11.89 9.16
C ALA A 98 9.78 12.87 10.04
N THR A 99 11.03 12.54 10.31
CA THR A 99 11.99 13.50 10.86
C THR A 99 12.46 14.45 9.76
N ASP A 100 13.08 15.57 10.12
CA ASP A 100 13.62 16.52 9.13
C ASP A 100 14.65 15.86 8.19
N ASP A 101 15.35 14.81 8.64
CA ASP A 101 16.35 14.09 7.85
C ASP A 101 15.70 13.21 6.77
N ASP A 102 14.55 12.61 7.07
CA ASP A 102 13.82 11.72 6.16
C ASP A 102 12.82 12.47 5.26
N ALA A 103 12.39 13.67 5.68
CA ALA A 103 11.33 14.44 5.03
C ALA A 103 11.59 14.76 3.55
N VAL A 104 12.86 14.88 3.13
CA VAL A 104 13.22 15.13 1.73
C VAL A 104 12.92 13.93 0.84
N GLU A 105 13.11 12.70 1.35
CA GLU A 105 12.82 11.47 0.61
C GLU A 105 11.31 11.34 0.41
N GLU A 106 10.53 11.55 1.47
CA GLU A 106 9.06 11.49 1.40
C GLU A 106 8.49 12.59 0.48
N LEU A 107 9.08 13.78 0.44
CA LEU A 107 8.70 14.82 -0.53
C LEU A 107 8.98 14.41 -1.97
N ALA A 108 10.05 13.63 -2.22
CA ALA A 108 10.35 13.12 -3.54
C ALA A 108 9.34 12.04 -3.96
N ASP A 109 8.90 11.18 -3.03
CA ASP A 109 7.84 10.21 -3.28
C ASP A 109 6.48 10.88 -3.53
N ILE A 110 6.12 11.90 -2.75
CA ILE A 110 4.94 12.74 -3.02
C ILE A 110 4.99 13.33 -4.43
N LEU A 111 6.16 13.86 -4.84
CA LEU A 111 6.31 14.47 -6.16
C LEU A 111 6.15 13.45 -7.30
N GLU A 112 6.71 12.24 -7.15
CA GLU A 112 6.53 11.13 -8.09
C GLU A 112 5.03 10.79 -8.26
N VAL A 113 4.30 10.67 -7.14
CA VAL A 113 2.86 10.36 -7.18
C VAL A 113 2.06 11.50 -7.81
N VAL A 114 2.41 12.76 -7.54
CA VAL A 114 1.78 13.93 -8.16
C VAL A 114 1.96 13.92 -9.68
N TYR A 115 3.14 13.57 -10.18
CA TYR A 115 3.39 13.46 -11.62
C TYR A 115 2.64 12.29 -12.25
N ALA A 116 2.57 11.14 -11.57
CA ALA A 116 1.78 10.01 -12.05
C ALA A 116 0.27 10.33 -12.12
N LEU A 117 -0.26 11.06 -11.13
CA LEU A 117 -1.63 11.56 -11.13
C LEU A 117 -1.89 12.58 -12.24
N ALA A 118 -0.94 13.50 -12.49
CA ALA A 118 -1.06 14.45 -13.58
C ALA A 118 -1.11 13.74 -14.93
N ALA A 119 -0.25 12.73 -15.14
CA ALA A 119 -0.26 11.92 -16.35
C ALA A 119 -1.57 11.14 -16.53
N ASP A 120 -2.13 10.54 -15.47
CA ASP A 120 -3.46 9.88 -15.51
C ASP A 120 -4.60 10.86 -15.85
N LEU A 121 -4.45 12.13 -15.47
CA LEU A 121 -5.37 13.22 -15.84
C LEU A 121 -5.08 13.80 -17.24
N GLY A 122 -4.09 13.29 -17.97
CA GLY A 122 -3.70 13.77 -19.30
C GLY A 122 -2.93 15.10 -19.28
N THR A 123 -2.29 15.44 -18.16
CA THR A 123 -1.49 16.65 -17.98
C THR A 123 0.00 16.29 -17.91
N ALA A 124 0.83 16.93 -18.73
CA ALA A 124 2.28 16.72 -18.68
C ALA A 124 2.93 17.49 -17.53
N GLN A 125 4.10 17.05 -17.06
CA GLN A 125 4.81 17.72 -15.96
C GLN A 125 5.04 19.22 -16.20
N PRO A 126 5.48 19.69 -17.40
CA PRO A 126 5.67 21.11 -17.65
C PRO A 126 4.38 21.92 -17.55
N GLU A 127 3.24 21.33 -17.93
CA GLU A 127 1.93 21.99 -17.86
C GLU A 127 1.45 22.12 -16.41
N LEU A 128 1.67 21.10 -15.57
CA LEU A 128 1.40 21.16 -14.14
C LEU A 128 2.26 22.23 -13.47
N ASP A 129 3.53 22.30 -13.82
CA ASP A 129 4.46 23.29 -13.28
C ASP A 129 4.10 24.72 -13.70
N GLU A 130 3.64 24.91 -14.93
CA GLU A 130 3.13 26.19 -15.41
C GLU A 130 1.87 26.60 -14.63
N ALA A 131 0.92 25.69 -14.40
CA ALA A 131 -0.25 25.96 -13.58
C ALA A 131 0.13 26.36 -12.14
N ARG A 132 1.15 25.74 -11.55
CA ARG A 132 1.71 26.11 -10.24
C ARG A 132 2.33 27.52 -10.27
N ARG A 133 3.13 27.83 -11.30
CA ARG A 133 3.76 29.15 -11.47
C ARG A 133 2.74 30.26 -11.66
N GLN A 134 1.71 30.04 -12.47
CA GLN A 134 0.62 31.01 -12.66
C GLN A 134 -0.11 31.33 -11.34
N LYS A 135 -0.41 30.31 -10.52
CA LYS A 135 -0.96 30.53 -9.17
C LYS A 135 -0.02 31.34 -8.28
N ALA A 136 1.28 31.06 -8.33
CA ALA A 136 2.28 31.80 -7.56
C ALA A 136 2.39 33.27 -8.01
N THR A 137 2.26 33.54 -9.31
CA THR A 137 2.24 34.91 -9.86
C THR A 137 0.98 35.67 -9.43
N THR A 138 -0.19 35.03 -9.50
CA THR A 138 -1.48 35.68 -9.22
C THR A 138 -1.75 35.83 -7.72
N ASN A 139 -1.45 34.79 -6.92
CA ASN A 139 -1.82 34.71 -5.50
C ASN A 139 -0.63 34.88 -4.56
N GLY A 140 0.58 34.98 -5.09
CA GLY A 140 1.81 34.88 -4.31
C GLY A 140 2.17 33.42 -3.99
N ALA A 141 3.33 33.25 -3.37
CA ALA A 141 3.83 31.96 -2.88
C ALA A 141 3.93 31.96 -1.35
N PHE A 142 4.25 30.80 -0.77
CA PHE A 142 4.38 30.64 0.68
C PHE A 142 5.67 31.26 1.28
N ALA A 143 6.48 31.99 0.49
CA ALA A 143 7.77 32.54 0.90
C ALA A 143 7.69 33.52 2.09
N HIS A 144 6.58 34.25 2.22
CA HIS A 144 6.39 35.23 3.29
C HIS A 144 5.79 34.66 4.58
N ARG A 145 5.51 33.35 4.64
CA ARG A 145 4.99 32.67 5.85
C ARG A 145 3.73 33.32 6.45
N ILE A 146 2.84 33.81 5.59
CA ILE A 146 1.62 34.51 6.00
C ILE A 146 0.58 33.48 6.49
N ILE A 147 0.05 33.68 7.70
CA ILE A 147 -1.04 32.88 8.28
C ILE A 147 -2.31 33.73 8.32
N TRP A 148 -3.38 33.26 7.68
CA TRP A 148 -4.66 33.96 7.66
C TRP A 148 -5.46 33.66 8.94
N THR A 149 -5.85 34.72 9.68
CA THR A 149 -6.61 34.61 10.94
C THR A 149 -8.05 35.14 10.84
N GLY A 150 -8.56 35.34 9.62
CA GLY A 150 -9.90 35.87 9.35
C GLY A 150 -9.94 37.35 8.94
N THR A 151 -11.13 37.84 8.60
CA THR A 151 -11.40 39.24 8.25
C THR A 151 -12.23 39.90 9.35
N ARG A 152 -11.85 41.10 9.79
CA ARG A 152 -12.69 41.91 10.67
C ARG A 152 -13.62 42.77 9.80
N GLY A 153 -14.92 42.68 10.06
CA GLY A 153 -15.95 43.54 9.48
C GLY A 153 -16.20 44.78 10.33
#